data_AF-A0A6I5W7D4-F1
#
_entry.id   AF-A0A6I5W7D4-F1
#
_cell.length_a   1.000
_cell.length_b   1.000
_cell.length_c   1.000
_cell.angle_alpha   90.00
_cell.angle_beta   90.00
_cell.angle_gamma   90.00
#
_symmetry.space_group_name_H-M   'P 1'
#
loop_
_entity.id
_entity.type
_entity.pdbx_description
1 polymer ?
#
loop_
_entity_poly.entity_id
_entity_poly.type
_entity_poly.pdbx_seq_one_letter_code
_entity_poly.pdbx_strand_id
1 'polypeptide(L)'
;MTRPDSEPERQFLGLTEGDPGLAKLVHASLTRLRDGAAGDDLQELARDILAGRTDLRQIAATDAYGGELLDRFHRFRDWEQNLDPDERQRLADEAAELAAGQGIRDQQ
;
A
#
# COMPACT_ATOMS: atom_id res chain seq x y z
N MET A 1 -22.32 18.36 3.76
CA MET A 1 -22.63 17.06 4.37
C MET A 1 -21.54 16.10 3.92
N THR A 2 -20.61 15.73 4.78
CA THR A 2 -19.57 14.74 4.46
C THR A 2 -20.27 13.38 4.30
N ARG A 3 -20.07 12.71 3.16
CA ARG A 3 -20.57 11.34 2.95
C ARG A 3 -19.97 10.48 4.08
N PRO A 4 -20.75 9.63 4.76
CA PRO A 4 -20.17 8.70 5.72
C PRO A 4 -19.18 7.78 4.99
N ASP A 5 -17.94 7.67 5.51
CA ASP A 5 -16.93 6.78 4.95
C ASP A 5 -17.49 5.36 4.89
N SER A 6 -17.30 4.69 3.75
CA SER A 6 -17.72 3.30 3.58
C SER A 6 -16.84 2.35 4.42
N GLU A 7 -17.33 1.17 4.79
CA GLU A 7 -16.55 0.19 5.55
C GLU A 7 -15.17 -0.17 4.93
N PRO A 8 -15.04 -0.39 3.61
CA PRO A 8 -13.72 -0.58 2.97
C PRO A 8 -12.82 0.66 3.05
N GLU A 9 -13.39 1.86 2.96
CA GLU A 9 -12.66 3.12 3.11
C GLU A 9 -12.11 3.27 4.52
N ARG A 10 -12.88 2.91 5.55
CA ARG A 10 -12.43 2.92 6.95
C ARG A 10 -11.28 1.94 7.19
N GLN A 11 -11.36 0.73 6.64
CA GLN A 11 -10.27 -0.25 6.76
C GLN A 11 -9.01 0.21 6.03
N PHE A 12 -9.17 0.84 4.87
CA PHE A 12 -8.06 1.41 4.11
C PHE A 12 -7.39 2.57 4.85
N LEU A 13 -8.17 3.47 5.44
CA LEU A 13 -7.65 4.57 6.27
C LEU A 13 -7.05 4.09 7.59
N GLY A 14 -7.52 2.94 8.08
CA GLY A 14 -7.01 2.23 9.24
C GLY A 14 -5.87 1.28 8.93
N LEU A 15 -5.24 1.30 7.74
CA LEU A 15 -4.23 0.31 7.31
C LEU A 15 -3.13 0.06 8.36
N THR A 16 -2.72 1.10 9.08
CA THR A 16 -1.69 0.97 10.11
C THR A 16 -2.25 0.65 11.48
N GLU A 17 -3.56 0.83 11.72
CA GLU A 17 -4.24 0.71 13.02
C GLU A 17 -3.51 1.40 14.20
N GLY A 18 -2.69 2.42 13.89
CA GLY A 18 -1.82 3.08 14.88
C GLY A 18 -0.53 2.34 15.22
N ASP A 19 -0.25 1.20 14.58
CA ASP A 19 1.01 0.46 14.69
C ASP A 19 2.15 1.23 14.01
N PRO A 20 3.18 1.64 14.79
CA PRO A 20 4.29 2.43 14.25
C PRO A 20 5.24 1.60 13.37
N GLY A 21 5.22 0.26 13.48
CA GLY A 21 5.99 -0.63 12.62
C GLY A 21 5.40 -0.68 11.21
N LEU A 22 4.09 -0.89 11.10
CA LEU A 22 3.34 -0.85 9.85
C LEU A 22 3.44 0.51 9.19
N ALA A 23 3.33 1.61 9.96
CA ALA A 23 3.53 2.95 9.42
C ALA A 23 4.91 3.14 8.78
N LYS A 24 5.98 2.62 9.39
CA LYS A 24 7.33 2.65 8.81
C LYS A 24 7.45 1.80 7.55
N LEU A 25 6.81 0.62 7.52
CA LEU A 25 6.80 -0.25 6.35
C LEU A 25 6.07 0.39 5.17
N VAL A 26 4.92 1.02 5.43
CA VAL A 26 4.16 1.78 4.42
C VAL A 26 5.01 2.93 3.88
N HIS A 27 5.65 3.71 4.76
CA HIS A 27 6.55 4.79 4.36
C HIS A 27 7.74 4.29 3.51
N ALA A 28 8.36 3.17 3.89
CA ALA A 28 9.45 2.56 3.12
C ALA A 28 8.99 2.08 1.74
N SER A 29 7.78 1.51 1.66
CA SER A 29 7.19 1.06 0.40
C SER A 29 6.89 2.24 -0.52
N LEU A 30 6.28 3.31 0.00
CA LEU A 30 6.08 4.56 -0.75
C LEU A 30 7.40 5.18 -1.22
N THR A 31 8.44 5.12 -0.38
CA THR A 31 9.79 5.61 -0.75
C THR A 31 10.32 4.84 -1.96
N ARG A 32 10.18 3.51 -2.00
CA ARG A 32 10.59 2.71 -3.16
C ARG A 32 9.75 3.00 -4.42
N LEU A 33 8.46 3.21 -4.27
CA LEU A 33 7.59 3.59 -5.39
C LEU A 33 8.01 4.93 -5.98
N ARG A 34 8.30 5.92 -5.13
CA ARG A 34 8.88 7.21 -5.53
C ARG A 34 10.21 7.02 -6.29
N ASP A 35 11.00 6.04 -5.89
CA ASP A 35 12.29 5.78 -6.52
C ASP A 35 12.17 4.97 -7.84
N GLY A 36 10.93 4.65 -8.26
CA GLY A 36 10.63 4.12 -9.60
C GLY A 36 10.23 2.63 -9.65
N ALA A 37 9.97 2.00 -8.50
CA ALA A 37 9.75 0.55 -8.42
C ALA A 37 8.51 0.03 -9.20
N ALA A 38 7.58 0.89 -9.63
CA ALA A 38 6.32 0.47 -10.24
C ALA A 38 5.81 1.40 -11.36
N GLY A 39 6.71 2.07 -12.10
CA GLY A 39 6.36 2.95 -13.21
C GLY A 39 6.01 4.38 -12.81
N ASP A 40 5.94 5.28 -13.80
CA ASP A 40 5.86 6.73 -13.60
C ASP A 40 4.59 7.19 -12.84
N ASP A 41 3.43 6.57 -13.11
CA ASP A 41 2.17 6.97 -12.48
C ASP A 41 2.19 6.74 -10.95
N LEU A 42 2.69 5.58 -10.51
CA LEU A 42 2.81 5.25 -9.09
C LEU A 42 3.97 5.99 -8.41
N GLN A 43 5.02 6.31 -9.18
CA GLN A 43 6.12 7.15 -8.71
C GLN A 43 5.63 8.56 -8.36
N GLU A 44 4.87 9.21 -9.23
CA GLU A 44 4.35 10.56 -8.99
C GLU A 44 3.35 10.57 -7.82
N LEU A 45 2.47 9.57 -7.75
CA LEU A 45 1.56 9.42 -6.62
C LEU A 45 2.32 9.28 -5.29
N ALA A 46 3.36 8.45 -5.26
CA ALA A 46 4.17 8.26 -4.05
C ALA A 46 4.94 9.54 -3.67
N ARG A 47 5.39 10.34 -4.64
CA ARG A 47 5.99 11.66 -4.39
C ARG A 47 5.02 12.61 -3.70
N ASP A 48 3.79 12.69 -4.20
CA ASP A 48 2.78 13.58 -3.65
C ASP A 48 2.35 13.17 -2.24
N ILE A 49 2.23 11.86 -1.97
CA ILE A 49 1.92 11.34 -0.63
C ILE A 49 3.07 11.66 0.35
N LEU A 50 4.32 11.36 -0.02
CA LEU A 50 5.47 11.60 0.85
C LEU A 50 5.75 13.09 1.09
N ALA A 51 5.41 13.94 0.12
CA ALA A 51 5.53 15.38 0.26
C ALA A 51 4.37 16.02 1.05
N GLY A 52 3.36 15.22 1.46
CA GLY A 52 2.16 15.71 2.13
C GLY A 52 1.28 16.60 1.25
N ARG A 53 1.46 16.55 -0.07
CA ARG A 53 0.61 17.25 -1.05
C ARG A 53 -0.72 16.54 -1.25
N THR A 54 -0.71 15.21 -1.07
CA THR A 54 -1.91 14.39 -0.95
C THR A 54 -1.78 13.40 0.20
N ASP A 55 -2.89 12.80 0.58
CA ASP A 55 -2.94 11.74 1.59
C ASP A 55 -3.90 10.63 1.16
N LEU A 56 -3.81 9.48 1.83
CA LEU A 56 -4.60 8.30 1.49
C LEU A 56 -6.13 8.57 1.52
N ARG A 57 -6.59 9.49 2.38
CA ARG A 57 -8.00 9.89 2.44
C ARG A 57 -8.41 10.70 1.23
N GLN A 58 -7.56 11.60 0.77
CA GLN A 58 -7.81 12.34 -0.46
C GLN A 58 -7.83 11.44 -1.69
N ILE A 59 -6.94 10.45 -1.75
CA ILE A 59 -6.90 9.46 -2.85
C ILE A 59 -8.16 8.59 -2.85
N ALA A 60 -8.57 8.07 -1.69
CA ALA A 60 -9.81 7.30 -1.56
C ALA A 60 -11.05 8.11 -1.97
N ALA A 61 -11.02 9.43 -1.75
CA ALA A 61 -12.09 10.35 -2.15
C ALA A 61 -12.05 10.76 -3.63
N THR A 62 -10.96 10.49 -4.37
CA THR A 62 -10.91 10.81 -5.81
C THR A 62 -11.59 9.72 -6.65
N ASP A 63 -12.53 10.13 -7.52
CA ASP A 63 -13.23 9.23 -8.45
C ASP A 63 -12.27 8.47 -9.40
N ALA A 64 -11.12 9.05 -9.71
CA ALA A 64 -10.16 8.49 -10.66
C ALA A 64 -9.44 7.22 -10.14
N TYR A 65 -9.24 7.11 -8.83
CA TYR A 65 -8.43 6.05 -8.22
C TYR A 65 -9.12 5.37 -7.05
N GLY A 66 -10.01 6.07 -6.34
CA GLY A 66 -10.64 5.59 -5.11
C GLY A 66 -11.43 4.31 -5.31
N GLY A 67 -12.24 4.20 -6.36
CA GLY A 67 -13.06 3.01 -6.63
C GLY A 67 -12.23 1.75 -6.85
N GLU A 68 -11.29 1.79 -7.81
CA GLU A 68 -10.42 0.65 -8.14
C GLU A 68 -9.46 0.30 -7.00
N LEU A 69 -8.89 1.31 -6.33
CA LEU A 69 -7.97 1.08 -5.22
C LEU A 69 -8.69 0.44 -4.02
N LEU A 70 -9.90 0.90 -3.69
CA LEU A 70 -10.71 0.33 -2.61
C LEU A 70 -11.19 -1.09 -2.95
N ASP A 71 -11.60 -1.37 -4.20
CA ASP A 71 -11.96 -2.73 -4.64
C ASP A 71 -10.78 -3.70 -4.49
N ARG A 72 -9.61 -3.26 -4.96
CA ARG A 72 -8.40 -4.09 -4.92
C ARG A 72 -7.92 -4.31 -3.49
N PHE A 73 -8.03 -3.29 -2.64
CA PHE A 73 -7.74 -3.40 -1.21
C PHE A 73 -8.72 -4.35 -0.51
N HIS A 74 -10.01 -4.25 -0.80
CA HIS A 74 -11.02 -5.14 -0.24
C HIS A 74 -10.74 -6.60 -0.63
N ARG A 75 -10.43 -6.86 -1.91
CA ARG A 75 -10.08 -8.20 -2.39
C ARG A 75 -8.81 -8.74 -1.74
N PHE A 76 -7.81 -7.89 -1.53
CA PHE A 76 -6.61 -8.26 -0.79
C PHE A 76 -6.92 -8.65 0.65
N ARG A 77 -7.77 -7.88 1.36
CA ARG A 77 -8.17 -8.17 2.74
C ARG A 77 -8.97 -9.46 2.86
N ASP A 78 -9.87 -9.71 1.92
CA ASP A 78 -10.63 -10.97 1.87
C ASP A 78 -9.71 -12.16 1.63
N TRP A 79 -8.79 -12.05 0.66
CA TRP A 79 -7.78 -13.10 0.41
C TRP A 79 -6.88 -13.34 1.63
N GLU A 80 -6.41 -12.28 2.30
CA GLU A 80 -5.52 -12.38 3.47
C GLU A 80 -6.21 -13.04 4.67
N GLN A 81 -7.50 -12.76 4.90
CA GLN A 81 -8.27 -13.38 5.98
C GLN A 81 -8.57 -14.86 5.73
N ASN A 82 -8.66 -15.26 4.47
CA ASN A 82 -8.90 -16.65 4.07
C ASN A 82 -7.59 -17.42 3.78
N LEU A 83 -6.44 -16.79 3.99
CA LEU A 83 -5.14 -17.40 3.73
C LEU A 83 -4.78 -18.42 4.82
N ASP A 84 -4.33 -19.60 4.41
CA ASP A 84 -3.84 -20.63 5.31
C ASP A 84 -2.56 -20.16 6.04
N PRO A 85 -2.37 -20.45 7.34
CA PRO A 85 -1.21 -19.98 8.10
C PRO A 85 0.15 -20.42 7.52
N ASP A 86 0.25 -21.64 6.96
CA ASP A 86 1.49 -22.12 6.34
C ASP A 86 1.80 -21.34 5.05
N GLU A 87 0.77 -21.03 4.28
CA GLU A 87 0.90 -20.24 3.05
C GLU A 87 1.24 -18.77 3.37
N ARG A 88 0.66 -18.22 4.44
CA ARG A 88 1.02 -16.88 4.94
C ARG A 88 2.48 -16.78 5.31
N GLN A 89 3.03 -17.81 5.97
CA GLN A 89 4.45 -17.83 6.32
C GLN A 89 5.34 -17.91 5.08
N ARG A 90 4.98 -18.74 4.08
CA ARG A 90 5.72 -18.80 2.81
C ARG A 90 5.75 -17.47 2.09
N LEU A 91 4.59 -16.80 1.96
CA LEU A 91 4.52 -15.50 1.29
C LEU A 91 5.29 -14.42 2.06
N ALA A 92 5.34 -14.49 3.39
CA ALA A 92 6.17 -13.60 4.19
C ALA A 92 7.66 -13.83 3.95
N ASP A 93 8.10 -15.09 3.87
CA ASP A 93 9.47 -15.47 3.52
C ASP A 93 9.83 -15.00 2.10
N GLU A 94 8.99 -15.29 1.10
CA GLU A 94 9.19 -14.84 -0.28
C GLU A 94 9.24 -13.31 -0.38
N ALA A 95 8.37 -12.60 0.35
CA ALA A 95 8.39 -11.14 0.39
C ALA A 95 9.69 -10.60 1.03
N ALA A 96 10.18 -11.26 2.09
CA ALA A 96 11.45 -10.91 2.72
C ALA A 96 12.64 -11.17 1.78
N GLU A 97 12.64 -12.30 1.06
CA GLU A 97 13.65 -12.66 0.07
C GLU A 97 13.64 -11.71 -1.13
N LEU A 98 12.47 -11.34 -1.65
CA LEU A 98 12.33 -10.33 -2.71
C LEU A 98 12.82 -8.96 -2.24
N ALA A 99 12.46 -8.56 -1.02
CA ALA A 99 12.93 -7.31 -0.43
C ALA A 99 14.46 -7.29 -0.23
N ALA A 100 15.08 -8.45 0.03
CA ALA A 100 16.53 -8.59 0.17
C ALA A 100 17.26 -8.70 -1.18
N GLY A 101 16.69 -9.43 -2.14
CA GLY A 101 17.29 -9.72 -3.45
C GLY A 101 17.25 -8.55 -4.44
N GLN A 102 16.34 -7.59 -4.25
CA GLN A 102 16.27 -6.37 -5.08
C GLN A 102 17.38 -5.35 -4.77
N GLY A 103 18.20 -5.57 -3.73
CA GLY A 103 19.38 -4.73 -3.42
C GLY A 103 20.58 -4.88 -4.38
N ILE A 104 20.51 -5.77 -5.39
CA ILE A 104 21.67 -6.14 -6.24
C ILE A 104 21.52 -5.64 -7.70
N ARG A 105 20.37 -5.09 -8.12
CA ARG A 105 20.12 -4.73 -9.55
C ARG A 105 20.34 -3.27 -9.94
N ASP A 106 20.69 -2.38 -9.02
CA ASP A 106 20.81 -0.93 -9.30
C ASP A 106 22.26 -0.43 -9.46
N GLN A 107 23.18 -1.24 -9.99
CA GLN A 107 24.53 -0.78 -10.37
C GLN A 107 24.97 -1.38 -11.72
N GLN A 108 24.50 -0.77 -12.81
CA GLN A 108 25.10 -0.88 -14.15
C GLN A 108 25.13 0.51 -14.79
#